data_AF-A0A2E0I3F3-F1
#
_entry.id   AF-A0A2E0I3F3-F1
#
_cell.length_a   1.000
_cell.length_b   1.000
_cell.length_c   1.000
_cell.angle_alpha   90.00
_cell.angle_beta   90.00
_cell.angle_gamma   90.00
#
_symmetry.space_group_name_H-M   'P 1'
#
loop_
_entity.id
_entity.type
_entity.pdbx_description
1 polymer ?
#
loop_
_entity_poly.entity_id
_entity_poly.type
_entity_poly.pdbx_seq_one_letter_code
_entity_poly.pdbx_strand_id
1 'polypeptide(L)'
;GTDTDGDGIYDKNDACPNVAGIAAFSGCPDSDGDGIQDSEDTCPQTAGLAEYSGCPDTDGDGVSDDKDRCPKVAGLSEMAGCPDSDGDGITDQRDTCPNSAGPRGNRGCPWPDTDGDNVVDKDDKCPNEAGTLANNGCPEVPSEKVQAMLSSYAKTINFDYGKSSIQEAANETLQAIVAILIEYPKANFIIAGHTDSIGSEKFNQTLSEERAASIVEFLTSNGVDPNRLSSIGFGETSPITTNDTKDGMAQNRRVEVKLDN
;
A
#
# COMPACT_ATOMS: atom_id res chain seq x y z
N GLY A 1 50.51 49.80 -43.07
CA GLY A 1 49.03 49.82 -43.09
C GLY A 1 48.58 50.63 -41.91
N THR A 2 47.27 50.80 -41.74
CA THR A 2 46.69 51.16 -40.45
C THR A 2 46.56 49.88 -39.62
N ASP A 3 46.76 50.00 -38.31
CA ASP A 3 46.58 48.98 -37.28
C ASP A 3 45.80 49.71 -36.19
N THR A 4 44.48 49.50 -36.20
CA THR A 4 43.52 50.35 -35.48
C THR A 4 43.42 50.00 -34.01
N ASP A 5 43.55 48.73 -33.64
CA ASP A 5 43.46 48.24 -32.25
C ASP A 5 44.83 47.91 -31.63
N GLY A 6 45.91 47.91 -32.41
CA GLY A 6 47.28 47.85 -31.92
C GLY A 6 47.75 46.45 -31.56
N ASP A 7 47.14 45.41 -32.12
CA ASP A 7 47.50 44.01 -31.84
C ASP A 7 48.69 43.49 -32.66
N GLY A 8 49.18 44.30 -33.61
CA GLY A 8 50.30 43.99 -34.49
C GLY A 8 49.91 43.43 -35.86
N ILE A 9 48.61 43.35 -36.18
CA ILE A 9 48.06 42.90 -37.46
C ILE A 9 47.40 44.10 -38.15
N TYR A 10 47.87 44.44 -39.36
CA TYR A 10 47.31 45.59 -40.08
C TYR A 10 45.86 45.33 -40.51
N ASP A 11 44.97 46.33 -40.38
CA ASP A 11 43.52 46.30 -40.67
C ASP A 11 43.12 45.54 -41.96
N LYS A 12 43.97 45.56 -42.98
CA LYS A 12 43.75 44.88 -44.27
C LYS A 12 43.81 43.35 -44.20
N ASN A 13 44.44 42.82 -43.17
CA ASN A 13 44.72 41.40 -42.91
C ASN A 13 44.12 40.96 -41.56
N ASP A 14 43.44 41.88 -40.88
CA ASP A 14 42.85 41.68 -39.57
C ASP A 14 41.36 41.33 -39.74
N ALA A 15 40.95 40.20 -39.16
CA ALA A 15 39.57 39.74 -39.16
C ALA A 15 38.71 40.49 -38.14
N CYS A 16 39.33 41.11 -37.12
CA CYS A 16 38.69 41.90 -36.07
C CYS A 16 39.35 43.27 -35.88
N PRO A 17 39.38 44.19 -36.88
CA PRO A 17 40.22 45.40 -36.88
C PRO A 17 39.99 46.46 -35.79
N ASN A 18 39.06 46.23 -34.86
CA ASN A 18 38.76 47.16 -33.77
C ASN A 18 38.84 46.49 -32.39
N VAL A 19 39.28 45.22 -32.31
CA VAL A 19 39.34 44.43 -31.08
C VAL A 19 40.62 43.61 -31.14
N ALA A 20 41.61 44.02 -30.35
CA ALA A 20 42.92 43.39 -30.36
C ALA A 20 42.84 41.88 -30.11
N GLY A 21 43.49 41.10 -30.96
CA GLY A 21 43.48 39.65 -30.88
C GLY A 21 44.85 39.00 -31.06
N ILE A 22 44.83 37.76 -31.54
CA ILE A 22 46.06 36.96 -31.74
C ILE A 22 46.25 36.56 -33.19
N ALA A 23 47.52 36.38 -33.59
CA ALA A 23 47.88 35.98 -34.95
C ALA A 23 47.30 34.62 -35.37
N ALA A 24 47.05 33.72 -34.42
CA ALA A 24 46.42 32.42 -34.70
C ALA A 24 45.01 32.57 -35.29
N PHE A 25 44.28 33.63 -34.89
CA PHE A 25 42.92 33.94 -35.36
C PHE A 25 42.88 35.21 -36.22
N SER A 26 43.97 35.50 -36.92
CA SER A 26 44.07 36.66 -37.83
C SER A 26 43.63 37.99 -37.20
N GLY A 27 43.95 38.22 -35.93
CA GLY A 27 43.65 39.46 -35.20
C GLY A 27 42.37 39.43 -34.38
N CYS A 28 41.67 38.30 -34.33
CA CYS A 28 40.54 38.13 -33.42
C CYS A 28 40.96 37.59 -32.04
N PRO A 29 40.23 37.98 -30.97
CA PRO A 29 40.54 37.57 -29.60
C PRO A 29 40.14 36.11 -29.31
N ASP A 30 40.87 35.53 -28.37
CA ASP A 30 40.61 34.27 -27.67
C ASP A 30 40.94 34.56 -26.20
N SER A 31 39.90 34.90 -25.45
CA SER A 31 39.96 35.56 -24.15
C SER A 31 40.38 34.61 -23.03
N ASP A 32 40.03 33.33 -23.12
CA ASP A 32 40.38 32.31 -22.13
C ASP A 32 41.49 31.34 -22.58
N GLY A 33 41.90 31.42 -23.84
CA GLY A 33 43.06 30.72 -24.39
C GLY A 33 42.82 29.24 -24.65
N ASP A 34 41.57 28.82 -24.86
CA ASP A 34 41.21 27.44 -25.12
C ASP A 34 41.41 27.01 -26.59
N GLY A 35 41.75 27.98 -27.45
CA GLY A 35 41.98 27.76 -28.88
C GLY A 35 40.73 27.91 -29.74
N ILE A 36 39.66 28.53 -29.23
CA ILE A 36 38.46 28.91 -29.97
C ILE A 36 38.34 30.44 -29.93
N GLN A 37 38.06 31.03 -31.08
CA GLN A 37 37.91 32.48 -31.19
C GLN A 37 36.65 32.94 -30.42
N ASP A 38 36.71 34.07 -29.70
CA ASP A 38 35.61 34.58 -28.84
C ASP A 38 34.24 34.66 -29.55
N SER A 39 34.22 34.88 -30.86
CA SER A 39 32.99 34.97 -31.65
C SER A 39 32.38 33.61 -32.04
N GLU A 40 33.15 32.54 -31.93
CA GLU A 40 32.77 31.14 -32.17
C GLU A 40 32.65 30.34 -30.87
N ASP A 41 33.10 30.92 -29.75
CA ASP A 41 33.06 30.36 -28.42
C ASP A 41 31.73 30.70 -27.71
N THR A 42 31.08 29.68 -27.16
CA THR A 42 29.83 29.81 -26.38
C THR A 42 30.12 30.26 -24.94
N CYS A 43 31.32 29.97 -24.43
CA CYS A 43 31.81 30.30 -23.10
C CYS A 43 33.15 31.09 -23.15
N PRO A 44 33.21 32.27 -23.81
CA PRO A 44 34.45 32.98 -24.18
C PRO A 44 35.29 33.54 -23.01
N GLN A 45 35.02 33.16 -21.78
CA GLN A 45 35.76 33.60 -20.59
C GLN A 45 36.11 32.41 -19.68
N THR A 46 35.87 31.18 -20.13
CA THR A 46 36.06 29.96 -19.36
C THR A 46 36.44 28.83 -20.31
N ALA A 47 37.75 28.55 -20.35
CA ALA A 47 38.31 27.58 -21.28
C ALA A 47 37.59 26.23 -21.26
N GLY A 48 37.20 25.76 -22.44
CA GLY A 48 36.44 24.53 -22.59
C GLY A 48 36.98 23.61 -23.67
N LEU A 49 36.09 22.76 -24.18
CA LEU A 49 36.41 21.78 -25.22
C LEU A 49 35.78 22.18 -26.54
N ALA A 50 36.49 21.96 -27.65
CA ALA A 50 35.97 22.19 -29.00
C ALA A 50 34.71 21.35 -29.31
N GLU A 51 34.56 20.17 -28.69
CA GLU A 51 33.35 19.34 -28.79
C GLU A 51 32.10 20.06 -28.25
N TYR A 52 32.28 20.99 -27.32
CA TYR A 52 31.22 21.76 -26.66
C TYR A 52 31.25 23.26 -27.01
N SER A 53 31.83 23.61 -28.16
CA SER A 53 31.92 25.00 -28.62
C SER A 53 32.55 25.94 -27.59
N GLY A 54 33.60 25.48 -26.90
CA GLY A 54 34.39 26.27 -25.94
C GLY A 54 33.85 26.27 -24.51
N CYS A 55 32.77 25.53 -24.24
CA CYS A 55 32.31 25.33 -22.87
C CYS A 55 32.99 24.14 -22.18
N PRO A 56 33.26 24.23 -20.86
CA PRO A 56 33.71 23.09 -20.08
C PRO A 56 32.60 22.06 -19.87
N ASP A 57 32.99 20.82 -19.58
CA ASP A 57 32.14 19.74 -19.06
C ASP A 57 32.84 19.24 -17.78
N THR A 58 32.41 19.78 -16.64
CA THR A 58 33.12 19.66 -15.37
C THR A 58 33.02 18.26 -14.77
N ASP A 59 31.89 17.57 -14.95
CA ASP A 59 31.68 16.22 -14.40
C ASP A 59 31.80 15.09 -15.44
N GLY A 60 31.94 15.43 -16.72
CA GLY A 60 32.28 14.51 -17.78
C GLY A 60 31.12 13.64 -18.22
N ASP A 61 29.88 14.12 -18.06
CA ASP A 61 28.66 13.37 -18.40
C ASP A 61 28.22 13.54 -19.87
N GLY A 62 28.91 14.41 -20.61
CA GLY A 62 28.65 14.71 -22.00
C GLY A 62 27.67 15.87 -22.23
N VAL A 63 27.27 16.59 -21.17
CA VAL A 63 26.52 17.83 -21.22
C VAL A 63 27.41 18.96 -20.70
N SER A 64 27.72 19.93 -21.56
CA SER A 64 28.54 21.07 -21.17
C SER A 64 27.90 21.91 -20.07
N ASP A 65 28.71 22.53 -19.21
CA ASP A 65 28.31 23.24 -17.99
C ASP A 65 27.27 24.36 -18.26
N ASP A 66 27.25 24.94 -19.48
CA ASP A 66 26.28 25.95 -19.90
C ASP A 66 24.86 25.39 -20.15
N LYS A 67 24.76 24.08 -20.39
CA LYS A 67 23.52 23.33 -20.65
C LYS A 67 23.17 22.36 -19.52
N ASP A 68 24.14 22.05 -18.68
CA ASP A 68 23.96 21.17 -17.54
C ASP A 68 23.28 21.89 -16.37
N ARG A 69 22.23 21.28 -15.83
CA ARG A 69 21.53 21.75 -14.63
C ARG A 69 22.20 21.27 -13.34
N CYS A 70 23.07 20.29 -13.44
CA CYS A 70 23.84 19.67 -12.37
C CYS A 70 25.36 19.59 -12.69
N PRO A 71 26.09 20.69 -12.99
CA PRO A 71 27.47 20.71 -13.56
C PRO A 71 28.62 20.12 -12.72
N LYS A 72 28.31 19.38 -11.66
CA LYS A 72 29.29 18.81 -10.72
C LYS A 72 28.96 17.36 -10.39
N VAL A 73 27.88 16.82 -10.94
CA VAL A 73 27.37 15.49 -10.65
C VAL A 73 26.82 14.91 -11.94
N ALA A 74 27.62 14.01 -12.53
CA ALA A 74 27.30 13.39 -13.80
C ALA A 74 25.88 12.79 -13.81
N GLY A 75 25.14 13.10 -14.86
CA GLY A 75 23.77 12.68 -15.02
C GLY A 75 23.42 12.22 -16.43
N LEU A 76 22.12 12.24 -16.72
CA LEU A 76 21.59 11.80 -18.00
C LEU A 76 21.40 13.01 -18.91
N SER A 77 21.85 12.91 -20.16
CA SER A 77 21.64 13.97 -21.17
C SER A 77 20.15 14.28 -21.39
N GLU A 78 19.28 13.27 -21.33
CA GLU A 78 17.82 13.42 -21.38
C GLU A 78 17.25 14.27 -20.23
N MET A 79 17.99 14.37 -19.12
CA MET A 79 17.64 15.12 -17.92
C MET A 79 18.46 16.40 -17.76
N ALA A 80 19.10 16.87 -18.84
CA ALA A 80 19.98 18.04 -18.86
C ALA A 80 21.11 17.94 -17.82
N GLY A 81 21.81 16.79 -17.85
CA GLY A 81 23.00 16.48 -17.05
C GLY A 81 22.74 16.17 -15.57
N CYS A 82 21.47 16.08 -15.16
CA CYS A 82 21.14 15.69 -13.79
C CYS A 82 20.95 14.17 -13.63
N PRO A 83 21.39 13.61 -12.48
CA PRO A 83 21.19 12.19 -12.17
C PRO A 83 19.72 11.87 -11.84
N ASP A 84 19.35 10.63 -12.10
CA ASP A 84 18.07 9.97 -11.76
C ASP A 84 18.44 8.55 -11.29
N SER A 85 18.65 8.42 -9.98
CA SER A 85 19.31 7.28 -9.36
C SER A 85 18.44 6.02 -9.31
N ASP A 86 17.12 6.15 -9.24
CA ASP A 86 16.18 5.03 -9.27
C ASP A 86 15.42 4.86 -10.59
N GLY A 87 15.59 5.80 -11.53
CA GLY A 87 15.10 5.71 -12.89
C GLY A 87 13.59 5.90 -13.02
N ASP A 88 12.97 6.60 -12.07
CA ASP A 88 11.52 6.84 -12.08
C ASP A 88 11.08 8.02 -12.99
N GLY A 89 12.06 8.72 -13.57
CA GLY A 89 11.86 9.86 -14.46
C GLY A 89 11.76 11.20 -13.72
N ILE A 90 12.23 11.25 -12.47
CA ILE A 90 12.41 12.44 -11.64
C ILE A 90 13.88 12.51 -11.22
N THR A 91 14.56 13.59 -11.60
CA THR A 91 15.95 13.84 -11.18
C THR A 91 16.10 13.84 -9.67
N ASP A 92 17.20 13.33 -9.12
CA ASP A 92 17.48 13.19 -7.68
C ASP A 92 17.19 14.47 -6.87
N GLN A 93 17.49 15.65 -7.45
CA GLN A 93 17.26 16.94 -6.80
C GLN A 93 15.76 17.26 -6.58
N ARG A 94 14.88 16.70 -7.40
CA ARG A 94 13.42 16.89 -7.35
C ARG A 94 12.70 15.67 -6.77
N ASP A 95 13.44 14.62 -6.47
CA ASP A 95 12.94 13.40 -5.88
C ASP A 95 12.98 13.48 -4.36
N THR A 96 11.88 13.13 -3.70
CA THR A 96 11.82 13.07 -2.23
C THR A 96 12.42 11.75 -1.71
N CYS A 97 12.43 10.71 -2.55
CA CYS A 97 12.98 9.39 -2.30
C CYS A 97 13.94 8.94 -3.42
N PRO A 98 15.09 9.61 -3.66
CA PRO A 98 15.93 9.44 -4.86
C PRO A 98 16.48 8.03 -5.15
N ASN A 99 16.27 7.06 -4.26
CA ASN A 99 16.79 5.69 -4.41
C ASN A 99 15.66 4.65 -4.40
N SER A 100 14.41 5.09 -4.54
CA SER A 100 13.22 4.27 -4.41
C SER A 100 12.16 4.77 -5.38
N ALA A 101 12.11 4.16 -6.57
CA ALA A 101 11.26 4.61 -7.65
C ALA A 101 9.80 4.83 -7.22
N GLY A 102 9.24 5.97 -7.62
CA GLY A 102 7.87 6.32 -7.30
C GLY A 102 7.17 7.16 -8.38
N PRO A 103 5.85 7.36 -8.25
CA PRO A 103 5.14 8.20 -9.18
C PRO A 103 5.42 9.69 -8.90
N ARG A 104 5.40 10.50 -9.96
CA ARG A 104 5.34 11.97 -9.87
C ARG A 104 4.24 12.50 -8.95
N GLY A 105 3.12 11.78 -8.85
CA GLY A 105 2.01 12.10 -7.95
C GLY A 105 2.39 12.09 -6.47
N ASN A 106 3.48 11.41 -6.11
CA ASN A 106 4.04 11.35 -4.75
C ASN A 106 5.51 11.79 -4.71
N ARG A 107 5.91 12.69 -5.63
CA ARG A 107 7.27 13.28 -5.68
C ARG A 107 8.40 12.24 -5.67
N GLY A 108 8.21 11.17 -6.44
CA GLY A 108 9.19 10.10 -6.60
C GLY A 108 9.22 9.08 -5.47
N CYS A 109 8.39 9.24 -4.43
CA CYS A 109 8.26 8.21 -3.40
C CYS A 109 7.20 7.16 -3.76
N PRO A 110 7.42 5.86 -3.52
CA PRO A 110 6.36 4.87 -3.57
C PRO A 110 5.23 5.24 -2.59
N TRP A 111 3.99 4.92 -2.92
CA TRP A 111 2.89 5.08 -1.98
C TRP A 111 3.04 4.06 -0.84
N PRO A 112 2.82 4.47 0.42
CA PRO A 112 2.84 3.54 1.54
C PRO A 112 1.68 2.53 1.43
N ASP A 113 1.93 1.35 1.99
CA ASP A 113 0.98 0.25 2.22
C ASP A 113 1.24 -0.21 3.65
N THR A 114 0.50 0.38 4.59
CA THR A 114 0.80 0.31 6.03
C THR A 114 0.49 -1.07 6.62
N ASP A 115 -0.55 -1.76 6.14
CA ASP A 115 -0.94 -3.09 6.62
C ASP A 115 -0.53 -4.24 5.69
N GLY A 116 0.02 -3.94 4.52
CA GLY A 116 0.66 -4.89 3.62
C GLY A 116 -0.34 -5.72 2.82
N ASP A 117 -1.55 -5.22 2.56
CA ASP A 117 -2.60 -5.94 1.86
C ASP A 117 -2.59 -5.76 0.33
N ASN A 118 -1.61 -5.00 -0.18
CA ASN A 118 -1.41 -4.60 -1.58
C ASN A 118 -2.41 -3.55 -2.09
N VAL A 119 -3.15 -2.89 -1.21
CA VAL A 119 -3.91 -1.68 -1.48
C VAL A 119 -3.20 -0.52 -0.79
N VAL A 120 -2.62 0.39 -1.57
CA VAL A 120 -1.89 1.53 -1.01
C VAL A 120 -2.79 2.41 -0.15
N ASP A 121 -2.26 3.02 0.91
CA ASP A 121 -3.02 3.78 1.92
C ASP A 121 -3.96 4.85 1.33
N LYS A 122 -3.62 5.42 0.16
CA LYS A 122 -4.47 6.43 -0.50
C LYS A 122 -5.77 5.84 -1.10
N ASP A 123 -5.74 4.56 -1.45
CA ASP A 123 -6.83 3.81 -2.10
C ASP A 123 -7.47 2.78 -1.15
N ASP A 124 -6.91 2.63 0.06
CA ASP A 124 -7.38 1.76 1.11
C ASP A 124 -8.37 2.48 2.04
N LYS A 125 -9.54 1.87 2.26
CA LYS A 125 -10.56 2.35 3.19
C LYS A 125 -10.27 1.97 4.65
N CYS A 126 -9.41 0.99 4.87
CA CYS A 126 -8.99 0.48 6.17
C CYS A 126 -7.45 0.42 6.30
N PRO A 127 -6.69 1.54 6.21
CA PRO A 127 -5.22 1.56 6.04
C PRO A 127 -4.36 0.92 7.14
N ASN A 128 -4.97 0.38 8.19
CA ASN A 128 -4.26 -0.25 9.31
C ASN A 128 -4.79 -1.65 9.59
N GLU A 129 -5.61 -2.20 8.69
CA GLU A 129 -6.24 -3.49 8.85
C GLU A 129 -6.39 -4.20 7.51
N ALA A 130 -5.42 -5.09 7.23
CA ALA A 130 -5.35 -5.81 5.97
C ALA A 130 -6.67 -6.46 5.55
N GLY A 131 -7.09 -6.16 4.33
CA GLY A 131 -8.32 -6.64 3.72
C GLY A 131 -8.12 -7.20 2.32
N THR A 132 -9.18 -7.12 1.51
CA THR A 132 -9.16 -7.60 0.12
C THR A 132 -9.24 -6.43 -0.86
N LEU A 133 -8.60 -6.57 -2.02
CA LEU A 133 -8.74 -5.60 -3.11
C LEU A 133 -10.21 -5.43 -3.54
N ALA A 134 -11.00 -6.51 -3.50
CA ALA A 134 -12.43 -6.49 -3.84
C ALA A 134 -13.24 -5.60 -2.88
N ASN A 135 -12.76 -5.42 -1.66
CA ASN A 135 -13.38 -4.60 -0.62
C ASN A 135 -12.55 -3.35 -0.26
N ASN A 136 -11.76 -2.83 -1.22
CA ASN A 136 -10.95 -1.62 -1.06
C ASN A 136 -10.05 -1.64 0.19
N GLY A 137 -9.36 -2.76 0.40
CA GLY A 137 -8.41 -2.94 1.51
C GLY A 137 -9.06 -3.18 2.88
N CYS A 138 -10.39 -3.24 2.95
CA CYS A 138 -11.08 -3.61 4.18
C CYS A 138 -11.32 -5.13 4.29
N PRO A 139 -11.27 -5.72 5.50
CA PRO A 139 -11.68 -7.10 5.72
C PRO A 139 -13.12 -7.37 5.27
N GLU A 140 -13.36 -8.57 4.75
CA GLU A 140 -14.72 -9.00 4.43
C GLU A 140 -15.47 -9.41 5.71
N VAL A 141 -16.72 -8.99 5.79
CA VAL A 141 -17.66 -9.42 6.84
C VAL A 141 -18.75 -10.32 6.24
N PRO A 142 -19.28 -11.29 7.01
CA PRO A 142 -20.35 -12.15 6.53
C PRO A 142 -21.57 -11.32 6.08
N SER A 143 -21.96 -11.47 4.81
CA SER A 143 -23.19 -10.84 4.30
C SER A 143 -24.43 -11.36 5.05
N GLU A 144 -25.54 -10.61 5.01
CA GLU A 144 -26.83 -11.02 5.58
C GLU A 144 -27.24 -12.45 5.16
N LYS A 145 -26.95 -12.83 3.91
CA LYS A 145 -27.24 -14.17 3.40
C LYS A 145 -26.38 -15.24 4.08
N VAL A 146 -25.11 -14.96 4.33
CA VAL A 146 -24.19 -15.86 5.04
C VAL A 146 -24.58 -15.95 6.52
N GLN A 147 -24.94 -14.84 7.16
CA GLN A 147 -25.45 -14.84 8.54
C GLN A 147 -26.74 -15.64 8.69
N ALA A 148 -27.67 -15.53 7.72
CA ALA A 148 -28.87 -16.35 7.68
C ALA A 148 -28.57 -17.85 7.48
N MET A 149 -27.56 -18.18 6.66
CA MET A 149 -27.08 -19.55 6.47
C MET A 149 -26.49 -20.13 7.76
N LEU A 150 -25.61 -19.38 8.44
CA LEU A 150 -25.05 -19.73 9.75
C LEU A 150 -26.16 -19.98 10.77
N SER A 151 -27.15 -19.09 10.84
CA SER A 151 -28.32 -19.24 11.71
C SER A 151 -29.13 -20.50 11.40
N SER A 152 -29.26 -20.88 10.12
CA SER A 152 -29.94 -22.11 9.72
C SER A 152 -29.16 -23.36 10.11
N TYR A 153 -27.83 -23.35 9.97
CA TYR A 153 -26.97 -24.46 10.41
C TYR A 153 -26.99 -24.60 11.93
N ALA A 154 -26.86 -23.50 12.67
CA ALA A 154 -26.87 -23.53 14.13
C ALA A 154 -28.16 -24.15 14.72
N LYS A 155 -29.31 -23.93 14.06
CA LYS A 155 -30.60 -24.51 14.47
C LYS A 155 -30.71 -26.02 14.29
N THR A 156 -29.87 -26.66 13.47
CA THR A 156 -29.89 -28.12 13.31
C THR A 156 -29.01 -28.83 14.36
N ILE A 157 -28.25 -28.08 15.15
CA ILE A 157 -27.44 -28.62 16.24
C ILE A 157 -28.37 -28.98 17.40
N ASN A 158 -28.57 -30.27 17.60
CA ASN A 158 -29.41 -30.81 18.66
C ASN A 158 -28.58 -31.30 19.84
N PHE A 159 -29.16 -31.19 21.02
CA PHE A 159 -28.62 -31.75 22.25
C PHE A 159 -29.62 -32.72 22.87
N ASP A 160 -29.10 -33.79 23.48
CA ASP A 160 -29.90 -34.65 24.34
C ASP A 160 -30.50 -33.85 25.50
N TYR A 161 -31.64 -34.33 26.01
CA TYR A 161 -32.29 -33.73 27.16
C TYR A 161 -31.34 -33.67 28.36
N GLY A 162 -31.19 -32.47 28.94
CA GLY A 162 -30.32 -32.21 30.09
C GLY A 162 -28.82 -32.37 29.84
N LYS A 163 -28.37 -32.49 28.59
CA LYS A 163 -26.93 -32.58 28.25
C LYS A 163 -26.44 -31.40 27.42
N SER A 164 -25.14 -31.17 27.53
CA SER A 164 -24.33 -30.21 26.75
C SER A 164 -23.34 -30.90 25.80
N SER A 165 -23.29 -32.22 25.76
CA SER A 165 -22.45 -32.96 24.81
C SER A 165 -22.97 -32.85 23.37
N ILE A 166 -22.12 -32.46 22.44
CA ILE A 166 -22.41 -32.41 21.01
C ILE A 166 -22.67 -33.84 20.48
N GLN A 167 -23.78 -34.01 19.76
CA GLN A 167 -24.10 -35.27 19.10
C GLN A 167 -23.25 -35.46 17.84
N GLU A 168 -22.86 -36.70 17.52
CA GLU A 168 -22.07 -37.02 16.32
C GLU A 168 -22.75 -36.54 15.03
N ALA A 169 -24.08 -36.59 14.96
CA ALA A 169 -24.87 -36.08 13.84
C ALA A 169 -24.73 -34.56 13.60
N ALA A 170 -24.30 -33.80 14.60
CA ALA A 170 -24.06 -32.36 14.47
C ALA A 170 -22.66 -32.04 13.89
N ASN A 171 -21.75 -33.02 13.83
CA ASN A 171 -20.37 -32.79 13.39
C ASN A 171 -20.30 -32.21 11.96
N GLU A 172 -21.07 -32.73 11.01
CA GLU A 172 -21.07 -32.22 9.63
C GLU A 172 -21.53 -30.75 9.56
N THR A 173 -22.58 -30.41 10.33
CA THR A 173 -23.07 -29.03 10.43
C THR A 173 -22.03 -28.11 11.07
N LEU A 174 -21.38 -28.56 12.15
CA LEU A 174 -20.34 -27.79 12.82
C LEU A 174 -19.11 -27.58 11.93
N GLN A 175 -18.72 -28.57 11.13
CA GLN A 175 -17.65 -28.43 10.15
C GLN A 175 -18.01 -27.39 9.06
N ALA A 176 -19.28 -27.36 8.61
CA ALA A 176 -19.73 -26.32 7.69
C ALA A 176 -19.67 -24.91 8.33
N ILE A 177 -20.00 -24.79 9.61
CA ILE A 177 -19.84 -23.53 10.37
C ILE A 177 -18.36 -23.15 10.47
N VAL A 178 -17.46 -24.10 10.80
CA VAL A 178 -16.01 -23.86 10.84
C VAL A 178 -15.51 -23.30 9.51
N ALA A 179 -15.89 -23.92 8.39
CA ALA A 179 -15.47 -23.47 7.06
C ALA A 179 -15.86 -21.99 6.80
N ILE A 180 -17.08 -21.60 7.17
CA ILE A 180 -17.54 -20.21 7.04
C ILE A 180 -16.76 -19.28 7.98
N LEU A 181 -16.55 -19.65 9.24
CA LEU A 181 -15.83 -18.81 10.21
C LEU A 181 -14.35 -18.59 9.85
N ILE A 182 -13.74 -19.56 9.16
CA ILE A 182 -12.37 -19.47 8.62
C ILE A 182 -12.32 -18.51 7.42
N GLU A 183 -13.37 -18.46 6.59
CA GLU A 183 -13.45 -17.55 5.43
C GLU A 183 -13.49 -16.07 5.84
N TYR A 184 -13.97 -15.78 7.06
CA TYR A 184 -14.06 -14.41 7.60
C TYR A 184 -13.11 -14.21 8.79
N PRO A 185 -11.78 -14.28 8.63
CA PRO A 185 -10.81 -14.37 9.72
C PRO A 185 -10.77 -13.16 10.67
N LYS A 186 -11.40 -12.04 10.30
CA LYS A 186 -11.47 -10.80 11.08
C LYS A 186 -12.82 -10.60 11.78
N ALA A 187 -13.84 -11.37 11.41
CA ALA A 187 -15.17 -11.29 12.03
C ALA A 187 -15.18 -12.00 13.39
N ASN A 188 -15.81 -11.38 14.38
CA ASN A 188 -16.05 -11.97 15.70
C ASN A 188 -17.45 -12.57 15.75
N PHE A 189 -17.63 -13.64 16.52
CA PHE A 189 -18.92 -14.32 16.62
C PHE A 189 -19.32 -14.63 18.06
N ILE A 190 -20.61 -14.49 18.33
CA ILE A 190 -21.25 -14.90 19.57
C ILE A 190 -21.98 -16.23 19.34
N ILE A 191 -21.65 -17.22 20.15
CA ILE A 191 -22.36 -18.50 20.24
C ILE A 191 -23.37 -18.40 21.38
N ALA A 192 -24.66 -18.42 21.06
CA ALA A 192 -25.73 -18.25 22.02
C ALA A 192 -26.50 -19.56 22.24
N GLY A 193 -26.56 -20.02 23.48
CA GLY A 193 -27.34 -21.19 23.89
C GLY A 193 -28.72 -20.79 24.43
N HIS A 194 -29.74 -21.55 24.07
CA HIS A 194 -31.11 -21.36 24.56
C HIS A 194 -31.74 -22.69 25.01
N THR A 195 -32.64 -22.62 25.99
CA THR A 195 -33.43 -23.75 26.49
C THR A 195 -34.93 -23.50 26.30
N ASP A 196 -35.72 -24.54 26.53
CA ASP A 196 -37.14 -24.37 26.82
C ASP A 196 -37.34 -23.97 28.30
N SER A 197 -38.60 -23.84 28.71
CA SER A 197 -38.96 -23.50 30.10
C SER A 197 -39.13 -24.72 31.01
N ILE A 198 -38.63 -25.90 30.62
CA ILE A 198 -38.69 -27.10 31.48
C ILE A 198 -37.47 -27.11 32.38
N GLY A 199 -37.68 -26.97 33.69
CA GLY A 199 -36.62 -27.00 34.68
C GLY A 199 -36.65 -25.77 35.56
N SER A 200 -35.62 -25.56 36.37
CA SER A 200 -35.43 -24.29 37.06
C SER A 200 -34.66 -23.33 36.15
N GLU A 201 -34.96 -22.03 36.26
CA GLU A 201 -34.24 -20.97 35.56
C GLU A 201 -32.71 -21.12 35.73
N LYS A 202 -32.24 -21.38 36.96
CA LYS A 202 -30.81 -21.59 37.24
C LYS A 202 -30.22 -22.78 36.49
N PHE A 203 -30.96 -23.88 36.40
CA PHE A 203 -30.53 -25.06 35.64
C PHE A 203 -30.46 -24.75 34.15
N ASN A 204 -31.50 -24.11 33.62
CA ASN A 204 -31.59 -23.72 32.21
C ASN A 204 -30.49 -22.73 31.81
N GLN A 205 -30.19 -21.77 32.69
CA GLN A 205 -29.07 -20.85 32.52
C GLN A 205 -27.75 -21.60 32.39
N THR A 206 -27.41 -22.44 33.39
CA THR A 206 -26.17 -23.24 33.40
C THR A 206 -26.07 -24.14 32.15
N LEU A 207 -27.15 -24.84 31.81
CA LEU A 207 -27.19 -25.74 30.66
C LEU A 207 -26.96 -25.01 29.33
N SER A 208 -27.53 -23.81 29.18
CA SER A 208 -27.35 -23.00 27.98
C SER A 208 -25.92 -22.48 27.83
N GLU A 209 -25.27 -22.09 28.92
CA GLU A 209 -23.87 -21.66 28.96
C GLU A 209 -22.93 -22.81 28.58
N GLU A 210 -23.13 -23.99 29.19
CA GLU A 210 -22.33 -25.18 28.88
C GLU A 210 -22.46 -25.61 27.41
N ARG A 211 -23.67 -25.52 26.83
CA ARG A 211 -23.88 -25.82 25.40
C ARG A 211 -23.14 -24.86 24.50
N ALA A 212 -23.24 -23.56 24.76
CA ALA A 212 -22.53 -22.55 24.00
C ALA A 212 -21.00 -22.76 24.10
N ALA A 213 -20.51 -23.03 25.31
CA ALA A 213 -19.09 -23.33 25.55
C ALA A 213 -18.62 -24.59 24.81
N SER A 214 -19.41 -25.67 24.78
CA SER A 214 -19.06 -26.90 24.05
C SER A 214 -18.88 -26.67 22.55
N ILE A 215 -19.67 -25.76 21.97
CA ILE A 215 -19.56 -25.40 20.56
C ILE A 215 -18.33 -24.53 20.32
N VAL A 216 -18.05 -23.56 21.19
CA VAL A 216 -16.79 -22.80 21.12
C VAL A 216 -15.58 -23.74 21.19
N GLU A 217 -15.59 -24.71 22.10
CA GLU A 217 -14.52 -25.72 22.20
C GLU A 217 -14.38 -26.54 20.90
N PHE A 218 -15.49 -26.93 20.28
CA PHE A 218 -15.45 -27.60 18.99
C PHE A 218 -14.86 -26.71 17.89
N LEU A 219 -15.35 -25.48 17.75
CA LEU A 219 -14.90 -24.55 16.70
C LEU A 219 -13.41 -24.23 16.84
N THR A 220 -12.95 -23.99 18.07
CA THR A 220 -11.54 -23.71 18.36
C THR A 220 -10.64 -24.91 18.12
N SER A 221 -11.06 -26.11 18.51
CA SER A 221 -10.33 -27.36 18.23
C SER A 221 -10.21 -27.66 16.73
N ASN A 222 -11.06 -27.04 15.90
CA ASN A 222 -11.05 -27.17 14.45
C ASN A 222 -10.47 -25.93 13.73
N GLY A 223 -9.77 -25.05 14.45
CA GLY A 223 -8.92 -24.01 13.85
C GLY A 223 -9.51 -22.61 13.84
N VAL A 224 -10.68 -22.36 14.44
CA VAL A 224 -11.17 -20.99 14.65
C VAL A 224 -10.41 -20.37 15.83
N ASP A 225 -9.88 -19.15 15.67
CA ASP A 225 -9.18 -18.46 16.75
C ASP A 225 -10.12 -18.23 17.95
N PRO A 226 -9.77 -18.68 19.17
CA PRO A 226 -10.60 -18.49 20.36
C PRO A 226 -10.88 -17.02 20.69
N ASN A 227 -9.99 -16.09 20.31
CA ASN A 227 -10.20 -14.66 20.57
C ASN A 227 -11.35 -14.05 19.77
N ARG A 228 -11.82 -14.76 18.73
CA ARG A 228 -12.92 -14.34 17.86
C ARG A 228 -14.26 -14.91 18.29
N LEU A 229 -14.29 -15.72 19.34
CA LEU A 229 -15.48 -16.43 19.78
C LEU A 229 -15.83 -16.05 21.21
N SER A 230 -17.10 -15.73 21.44
CA SER A 230 -17.68 -15.62 22.77
C SER A 230 -18.85 -16.57 22.92
N SER A 231 -19.09 -17.05 24.14
CA SER A 231 -20.23 -17.92 24.46
C SER A 231 -21.15 -17.23 25.46
N ILE A 232 -22.45 -17.22 25.18
CA ILE A 232 -23.48 -16.68 26.07
C ILE A 232 -24.60 -17.70 26.23
N GLY A 233 -25.00 -17.99 27.46
CA GLY A 233 -26.22 -18.73 27.75
C GLY A 233 -27.38 -17.77 28.06
N PHE A 234 -28.53 -17.97 27.42
CA PHE A 234 -29.75 -17.19 27.70
C PHE A 234 -30.78 -17.96 28.54
N GLY A 235 -30.53 -19.23 28.83
CA GLY A 235 -31.52 -20.13 29.42
C GLY A 235 -32.85 -20.06 28.66
N GLU A 236 -33.94 -19.86 29.41
CA GLU A 236 -35.30 -19.76 28.88
C GLU A 236 -35.76 -18.32 28.59
N THR A 237 -34.90 -17.31 28.81
CA THR A 237 -35.29 -15.90 28.82
C THR A 237 -35.49 -15.27 27.45
N SER A 238 -35.05 -15.96 26.38
CA SER A 238 -35.12 -15.48 24.99
C SER A 238 -35.80 -16.51 24.07
N PRO A 239 -37.09 -16.81 24.27
CA PRO A 239 -37.84 -17.74 23.43
C PRO A 239 -38.17 -17.12 22.06
N ILE A 240 -38.17 -17.94 21.01
CA ILE A 240 -38.60 -17.55 19.66
C ILE A 240 -40.04 -17.96 19.36
N THR A 241 -40.62 -18.80 20.21
CA THR A 241 -42.00 -19.28 20.12
C THR A 241 -42.52 -19.66 21.51
N THR A 242 -43.80 -19.98 21.63
CA THR A 242 -44.40 -20.37 22.91
C THR A 242 -43.78 -21.65 23.48
N ASN A 243 -43.55 -21.70 24.80
CA ASN A 243 -43.19 -22.93 25.51
C ASN A 243 -44.41 -23.79 25.89
N ASP A 244 -45.63 -23.39 25.52
CA ASP A 244 -46.86 -24.12 25.85
C ASP A 244 -47.02 -25.42 25.02
N THR A 245 -46.27 -25.56 23.92
CA THR A 245 -46.35 -26.70 23.01
C THR A 245 -45.02 -27.44 22.94
N LYS A 246 -45.07 -28.76 22.70
CA LYS A 246 -43.87 -29.59 22.53
C LYS A 246 -42.99 -29.11 21.39
N ASP A 247 -43.61 -28.73 20.27
CA ASP A 247 -42.91 -28.23 19.09
C ASP A 247 -42.25 -26.87 19.39
N GLY A 248 -42.96 -25.99 20.10
CA GLY A 248 -42.41 -24.70 20.49
C GLY A 248 -41.22 -24.80 21.45
N MET A 249 -41.30 -25.67 22.46
CA MET A 249 -40.17 -26.00 23.32
C MET A 249 -38.99 -26.57 22.53
N ALA A 250 -39.24 -27.45 21.56
CA ALA A 250 -38.19 -27.98 20.70
C ALA A 250 -37.48 -26.91 19.86
N GLN A 251 -38.22 -25.93 19.35
CA GLN A 251 -37.65 -24.78 18.65
C GLN A 251 -36.89 -23.83 19.58
N ASN A 252 -37.33 -23.67 20.83
CA ASN A 252 -36.65 -22.83 21.81
C ASN A 252 -35.31 -23.43 22.27
N ARG A 253 -35.19 -24.76 22.35
CA ARG A 253 -33.92 -25.48 22.56
C ARG A 253 -33.04 -25.40 21.30
N ARG A 254 -32.24 -24.35 21.19
CA ARG A 254 -31.45 -24.06 20.00
C ARG A 254 -30.12 -23.42 20.34
N VAL A 255 -29.25 -23.37 19.34
CA VAL A 255 -28.06 -22.54 19.33
C VAL A 255 -28.17 -21.52 18.21
N GLU A 256 -27.62 -20.34 18.45
CA GLU A 256 -27.46 -19.29 17.46
C GLU A 256 -25.98 -18.94 17.32
N VAL A 257 -25.54 -18.66 16.09
CA VAL A 257 -24.21 -18.11 15.79
C VAL A 257 -24.45 -16.73 15.19
N LYS A 258 -24.00 -15.69 15.88
CA LYS A 258 -24.24 -14.30 15.50
C LYS A 258 -22.94 -13.59 15.23
N LEU A 259 -22.92 -12.69 14.26
CA LEU A 259 -21.84 -11.72 14.09
C LEU A 259 -21.82 -10.79 15.32
N ASP A 260 -20.63 -10.59 15.89
CA ASP A 260 -20.38 -9.65 16.98
C ASP A 260 -19.86 -8.35 16.33
N ASN A 261 -20.70 -7.31 16.33
CA ASN A 261 -20.47 -6.04 15.63
C ASN A 261 -19.78 -5.00 16.52
#